data_AF-A0A5L4JS74-F1
#
_entry.id   AF-A0A5L4JS74-F1
#
_cell.length_a   1.000
_cell.length_b   1.000
_cell.length_c   1.000
_cell.angle_alpha   90.00
_cell.angle_beta   90.00
_cell.angle_gamma   90.00
#
_symmetry.space_group_name_H-M   'P 1'
#
loop_
_entity.id
_entity.type
_entity.pdbx_description
1 polymer ?
#
loop_
_entity_poly.entity_id
_entity_poly.type
_entity_poly.pdbx_seq_one_letter_code
_entity_poly.pdbx_strand_id
1 'polypeptide(L)'
;MVKQHLDETNSILEKLINLTLEDITQIQAANHQHVSKSVEEKTKLVNDFQIAKKNLDKALVELSNQGNNKGLDELLDDEDKEKLALLKQNLNTLHQKNKEYAKLALIIKNFYDNLLNTMFEQNGTNNAYGDQKTIPDSLFKINV
;
A
#
# COMPACT_ATOMS: atom_id res chain seq x y z
N MET A 1 21.47 -10.75 15.88
CA MET A 1 20.58 -11.26 14.81
C MET A 1 19.27 -10.50 14.76
N VAL A 2 18.51 -10.38 15.85
CA VAL A 2 17.23 -9.63 15.90
C VAL A 2 17.37 -8.20 15.39
N LYS A 3 18.40 -7.48 15.87
CA LYS A 3 18.77 -6.14 15.39
C LYS A 3 18.83 -5.98 13.87
N GLN A 4 19.48 -6.91 13.16
CA GLN A 4 19.59 -6.86 11.69
C GLN A 4 18.23 -7.06 11.02
N HIS A 5 17.40 -7.96 11.54
CA HIS A 5 16.04 -8.15 11.04
C HIS A 5 15.14 -6.94 11.32
N LEU A 6 15.32 -6.26 12.46
CA LEU A 6 14.64 -5.00 12.76
C LEU A 6 15.05 -3.88 11.79
N ASP A 7 16.35 -3.73 11.54
CA ASP A 7 16.88 -2.73 10.59
C ASP A 7 16.36 -2.97 9.17
N GLU A 8 16.41 -4.21 8.70
CA GLU A 8 15.90 -4.62 7.40
C GLU A 8 14.39 -4.31 7.29
N THR A 9 13.61 -4.74 8.28
CA THR A 9 12.16 -4.54 8.28
C THR A 9 11.79 -3.05 8.30
N ASN A 10 12.48 -2.25 9.13
CA ASN A 10 12.27 -0.80 9.19
C ASN A 10 12.64 -0.11 7.86
N SER A 11 13.76 -0.50 7.24
CA SER A 11 14.18 0.05 5.95
C SER A 11 13.16 -0.21 4.84
N ILE A 12 12.57 -1.41 4.81
CA ILE A 12 11.53 -1.74 3.83
C ILE A 12 10.27 -0.90 4.06
N LEU A 13 9.85 -0.71 5.32
CA LEU A 13 8.70 0.13 5.64
C LEU A 13 8.90 1.59 5.25
N GLU A 14 10.09 2.15 5.50
CA GLU A 14 10.41 3.52 5.08
C GLU A 14 10.30 3.69 3.56
N LYS A 15 10.80 2.71 2.79
CA LYS A 15 10.65 2.71 1.32
C LYS A 15 9.17 2.66 0.92
N LEU A 16 8.36 1.82 1.55
CA LEU A 16 6.92 1.75 1.29
C LEU A 16 6.19 3.06 1.62
N ILE A 17 6.55 3.70 2.73
CA ILE A 17 5.99 5.00 3.13
C ILE A 17 6.35 6.06 2.10
N ASN A 18 7.63 6.16 1.72
CA ASN A 18 8.12 7.14 0.76
C ASN A 18 7.44 6.97 -0.61
N LEU A 19 7.35 5.74 -1.11
CA LEU A 19 6.66 5.45 -2.38
C LEU A 19 5.15 5.78 -2.29
N THR A 20 4.53 5.61 -1.12
CA THR A 20 3.13 6.01 -0.91
C THR A 20 2.94 7.53 -0.85
N LEU A 21 3.89 8.27 -0.28
CA LEU A 21 3.88 9.72 -0.29
C LEU A 21 4.11 10.28 -1.70
N GLU A 22 5.00 9.65 -2.46
CA GLU A 22 5.21 9.97 -3.87
C GLU A 22 3.93 9.75 -4.66
N ASP A 23 3.28 8.60 -4.51
CA ASP A 23 2.00 8.31 -5.17
C ASP A 23 0.92 9.34 -4.85
N ILE A 24 0.80 9.76 -3.58
CA ILE A 24 -0.13 10.82 -3.19
C ILE A 24 0.19 12.12 -3.95
N THR A 25 1.46 12.49 -4.03
CA THR A 25 1.92 13.69 -4.72
C THR A 25 1.63 13.62 -6.22
N GLN A 26 1.92 12.49 -6.86
CA GLN A 26 1.67 12.29 -8.29
C GLN A 26 0.17 12.31 -8.62
N ILE A 27 -0.65 11.69 -7.76
CA ILE A 27 -2.11 11.74 -7.87
C ILE A 27 -2.62 13.18 -7.80
N GLN A 28 -2.14 13.96 -6.83
CA GLN A 28 -2.53 15.37 -6.67
C GLN A 28 -2.11 16.23 -7.86
N ALA A 29 -0.99 15.90 -8.51
CA ALA A 29 -0.51 16.54 -9.73
C ALA A 29 -1.17 16.01 -11.01
N ALA A 30 -2.13 15.08 -10.92
CA ALA A 30 -2.74 14.39 -12.06
C ALA A 30 -1.72 13.71 -13.00
N ASN A 31 -0.57 13.28 -12.46
CA ASN A 31 0.46 12.59 -13.22
C ASN A 31 0.29 11.07 -13.12
N HIS A 32 -0.37 10.48 -14.10
CA HIS A 32 -0.68 9.04 -14.10
C HIS A 32 0.40 8.15 -14.71
N GLN A 33 1.49 8.72 -15.25
CA GLN A 33 2.53 7.95 -15.93
C GLN A 33 3.32 7.03 -14.98
N HIS A 34 3.36 7.36 -13.68
CA HIS A 34 4.16 6.62 -12.68
C HIS A 34 3.36 5.54 -11.94
N VAL A 35 2.04 5.49 -12.10
CA VAL A 35 1.16 4.59 -11.32
C VAL A 35 1.51 3.12 -11.55
N SER A 36 1.69 2.69 -12.81
CA SER A 36 2.00 1.28 -13.11
C SER A 36 3.32 0.82 -12.49
N LYS A 37 4.36 1.65 -12.62
CA LYS A 37 5.69 1.36 -12.08
C LYS A 37 5.66 1.33 -10.54
N SER A 38 4.99 2.30 -9.94
CA SER A 38 4.84 2.36 -8.48
C SER A 38 4.10 1.14 -7.93
N VAL A 39 3.03 0.68 -8.59
CA VAL A 39 2.30 -0.53 -8.18
C VAL A 39 3.18 -1.77 -8.22
N GLU A 40 4.01 -1.93 -9.25
CA GLU A 40 4.96 -3.04 -9.35
C GLU A 40 5.99 -3.00 -8.22
N GLU A 41 6.61 -1.84 -7.99
CA GLU A 41 7.60 -1.63 -6.93
C GLU A 41 7.00 -1.83 -5.53
N LYS A 42 5.80 -1.31 -5.27
CA LYS A 42 5.06 -1.54 -4.01
C LYS A 42 4.76 -3.01 -3.79
N THR A 43 4.32 -3.72 -4.82
CA THR A 43 4.00 -5.16 -4.72
C THR A 43 5.24 -5.95 -4.32
N LYS A 44 6.39 -5.64 -4.92
CA LYS A 44 7.67 -6.23 -4.54
C LYS A 44 8.04 -5.91 -3.09
N LEU A 45 7.99 -4.64 -2.69
CA LEU A 45 8.32 -4.20 -1.33
C LEU A 45 7.40 -4.81 -0.27
N VAL A 46 6.10 -5.01 -0.57
CA VAL A 46 5.16 -5.70 0.33
C VAL A 46 5.55 -7.16 0.53
N ASN A 47 5.93 -7.85 -0.55
CA ASN A 47 6.41 -9.23 -0.47
C ASN A 47 7.70 -9.32 0.35
N ASP A 48 8.66 -8.41 0.08
CA ASP A 48 9.92 -8.33 0.83
C ASP A 48 9.66 -8.06 2.32
N PHE A 49 8.72 -7.16 2.65
CA PHE A 49 8.31 -6.90 4.02
C PHE A 49 7.71 -8.13 4.70
N GLN A 50 6.86 -8.89 4.02
CA GLN A 50 6.26 -10.11 4.59
C GLN A 50 7.33 -11.16 4.93
N ILE A 51 8.35 -11.30 4.07
CA ILE A 51 9.47 -12.20 4.30
C ILE A 51 10.32 -11.70 5.48
N ALA A 52 10.70 -10.41 5.48
CA ALA A 52 11.48 -9.80 6.55
C ALA A 52 10.78 -9.91 7.91
N LYS A 53 9.47 -9.62 7.97
CA LYS A 53 8.64 -9.81 9.17
C LYS A 53 8.66 -11.25 9.66
N LYS A 54 8.51 -12.23 8.76
CA LYS A 54 8.53 -13.65 9.14
C LYS A 54 9.89 -14.06 9.70
N ASN A 55 10.98 -13.52 9.18
CA ASN A 55 12.33 -13.77 9.70
C ASN A 55 12.54 -13.11 11.06
N LEU A 56 12.06 -11.87 11.24
CA LEU A 56 12.06 -11.19 12.53
C LEU A 56 11.28 -11.99 13.59
N ASP A 57 10.06 -12.44 13.26
CA ASP A 57 9.22 -13.22 14.17
C ASP A 57 9.94 -14.52 14.60
N LYS A 58 10.60 -15.22 13.68
CA LYS A 58 11.41 -16.41 14.00
C LYS A 58 12.56 -16.08 14.94
N ALA A 59 13.31 -15.03 14.64
CA ALA A 59 14.45 -14.60 15.45
C ALA A 59 14.04 -14.20 16.88
N LEU A 60 12.86 -13.57 17.03
CA LEU A 60 12.29 -13.25 18.35
C LEU A 60 11.88 -14.50 19.13
N VAL A 61 11.27 -15.49 18.47
CA VAL A 61 10.94 -16.78 19.09
C VAL A 61 12.20 -17.55 19.51
N GLU A 62 13.22 -17.58 18.66
CA GLU A 62 14.52 -18.19 18.99
C GLU A 62 15.17 -17.52 20.19
N LEU A 63 15.16 -16.18 20.24
CA LEU A 63 15.67 -15.41 21.38
C LEU A 63 14.92 -15.75 22.68
N SER A 64 13.59 -15.82 22.61
CA SER A 64 12.74 -16.19 23.75
C SER A 64 13.01 -17.62 24.24
N ASN A 65 13.28 -18.56 23.34
CA ASN A 65 13.56 -19.95 23.70
C ASN A 65 14.96 -20.15 24.31
N GLN A 66 15.92 -19.29 23.97
CA GLN A 66 17.28 -19.31 24.52
C GLN A 66 17.37 -18.67 25.91
N GLY A 67 16.52 -17.68 26.19
CA GLY A 67 16.46 -17.03 27.48
C GLY A 67 15.69 -17.85 28.49
N ASN A 68 16.38 -18.72 29.25
CA ASN A 68 15.88 -19.52 30.39
C ASN A 68 14.81 -18.80 31.27
N ASN A 69 13.55 -18.77 30.81
CA ASN A 69 12.42 -18.11 31.45
C ASN A 69 12.55 -16.57 31.66
N LYS A 70 13.46 -15.89 30.94
CA LYS A 70 13.55 -14.41 30.97
C LYS A 70 12.53 -13.81 30.00
N GLY A 71 11.87 -12.75 30.41
CA GLY A 71 10.95 -12.02 29.53
C GLY A 71 11.68 -11.42 28.33
N LEU A 72 11.01 -11.32 27.18
CA LEU A 72 11.58 -10.74 25.96
C LEU A 72 12.16 -9.32 26.21
N ASP A 73 11.53 -8.57 27.12
CA ASP A 73 11.95 -7.23 27.54
C ASP A 73 13.29 -7.20 28.32
N GLU A 74 13.69 -8.33 28.92
CA GLU A 74 14.98 -8.50 29.59
C GLU A 74 16.07 -9.02 28.64
N LEU A 75 15.67 -9.56 27.49
CA LEU A 75 16.56 -10.11 26.46
C LEU A 75 16.94 -9.09 25.39
N LEU A 76 16.07 -8.10 25.17
CA LEU A 76 16.31 -6.99 24.23
C LEU A 76 17.03 -5.86 24.95
N ASP A 77 18.10 -5.37 24.33
CA ASP A 77 18.76 -4.15 24.76
C ASP A 77 17.94 -2.90 24.42
N ASP A 78 18.37 -1.74 24.91
CA ASP A 78 17.66 -0.48 24.68
C ASP A 78 17.57 -0.13 23.19
N GLU A 79 18.58 -0.51 22.39
CA GLU A 79 18.60 -0.24 20.95
C GLU A 79 17.60 -1.10 20.18
N ASP A 80 17.47 -2.38 20.52
CA ASP A 80 16.45 -3.26 19.96
C ASP A 80 15.03 -2.76 20.30
N LYS A 81 14.84 -2.22 21.52
CA LYS A 81 13.57 -1.60 21.93
C LYS A 81 13.25 -0.34 21.14
N GLU A 82 14.24 0.52 20.91
CA GLU A 82 14.10 1.71 20.05
C GLU A 82 13.70 1.32 18.62
N LYS A 83 14.34 0.30 18.05
CA LYS A 83 14.04 -0.17 16.70
C LYS A 83 12.66 -0.81 16.58
N LEU A 84 12.20 -1.51 17.62
CA LEU A 84 10.83 -2.01 17.71
C LEU A 84 9.80 -0.88 17.83
N ALA A 85 10.11 0.17 18.58
CA ALA A 85 9.27 1.36 18.67
C ALA A 85 9.16 2.05 17.30
N LEU A 86 10.29 2.20 16.59
CA LEU A 86 10.34 2.72 15.22
C LEU A 86 9.51 1.86 14.26
N LEU A 87 9.58 0.53 14.37
CA LEU A 87 8.77 -0.40 13.57
C LEU A 87 7.27 -0.15 13.76
N LYS A 88 6.82 -0.03 15.01
CA LYS A 88 5.43 0.26 15.34
C LYS A 88 4.99 1.63 14.78
N GLN A 89 5.84 2.63 14.91
CA GLN A 89 5.59 3.97 14.37
C GLN A 89 5.48 3.93 12.84
N ASN A 90 6.42 3.29 12.15
CA ASN A 90 6.43 3.18 10.70
C ASN A 90 5.21 2.42 10.16
N LEU A 91 4.78 1.35 10.83
CA LEU A 91 3.54 0.66 10.48
C LEU A 91 2.30 1.56 10.60
N ASN A 92 2.22 2.36 11.67
CA ASN A 92 1.13 3.31 11.84
C ASN A 92 1.14 4.39 10.74
N THR A 93 2.31 4.96 10.48
CA THR A 93 2.50 5.96 9.41
C THR A 93 2.10 5.39 8.04
N LEU A 94 2.55 4.17 7.71
CA LEU A 94 2.18 3.52 6.46
C LEU A 94 0.66 3.31 6.35
N HIS A 95 0.02 2.87 7.43
CA HIS A 95 -1.44 2.71 7.46
C HIS A 95 -2.17 4.03 7.20
N GLN A 96 -1.76 5.10 7.90
CA GLN A 96 -2.36 6.43 7.73
C GLN A 96 -2.20 6.95 6.31
N LYS A 97 -0.99 6.87 5.75
CA LYS A 97 -0.69 7.37 4.40
C LYS A 97 -1.33 6.52 3.31
N ASN A 98 -1.37 5.22 3.46
CA ASN A 98 -2.08 4.37 2.50
C ASN A 98 -3.60 4.62 2.54
N LYS A 99 -4.17 4.93 3.71
CA LYS A 99 -5.59 5.34 3.83
C LYS A 99 -5.85 6.67 3.13
N GLU A 100 -4.94 7.64 3.23
CA GLU A 100 -5.00 8.91 2.52
C GLU A 100 -4.98 8.68 1.00
N TYR A 101 -3.99 7.92 0.51
CA TYR A 101 -3.87 7.52 -0.89
C TYR A 101 -5.14 6.85 -1.42
N ALA A 102 -5.68 5.86 -0.70
CA ALA A 102 -6.88 5.13 -1.11
C ALA A 102 -8.12 6.04 -1.24
N LYS A 103 -8.25 7.05 -0.37
CA LYS A 103 -9.33 8.05 -0.50
C LYS A 103 -9.19 8.86 -1.78
N LEU A 104 -7.98 9.32 -2.11
CA LEU A 104 -7.74 10.09 -3.33
C LEU A 104 -8.03 9.25 -4.58
N ALA A 105 -7.54 8.01 -4.61
CA ALA A 105 -7.81 7.07 -5.70
C ALA A 105 -9.31 6.84 -5.89
N LEU A 106 -10.09 6.68 -4.80
CA LEU A 106 -11.54 6.52 -4.86
C LEU A 106 -12.24 7.78 -5.41
N ILE A 107 -11.83 8.97 -4.97
CA ILE A 107 -12.38 10.24 -5.46
C ILE A 107 -12.17 10.37 -6.97
N ILE A 108 -10.96 10.08 -7.45
CA ILE A 108 -10.62 10.14 -8.88
C ILE A 108 -11.42 9.13 -9.68
N LYS A 109 -11.54 7.90 -9.18
CA LYS A 109 -12.35 6.87 -9.81
C LYS A 109 -13.81 7.32 -9.93
N ASN A 110 -14.40 7.85 -8.85
CA ASN A 110 -15.76 8.37 -8.87
C ASN A 110 -15.93 9.57 -9.83
N PHE A 111 -14.93 10.45 -9.92
CA PHE A 111 -14.94 11.56 -10.87
C PHE A 111 -14.98 11.06 -12.32
N TYR A 112 -14.11 10.11 -12.69
CA TYR A 112 -14.12 9.54 -14.03
C TYR A 112 -15.40 8.74 -14.32
N ASP A 113 -15.89 7.96 -13.37
CA ASP A 113 -17.17 7.24 -13.50
C ASP A 113 -18.32 8.22 -13.79
N ASN A 114 -18.42 9.31 -13.03
CA ASN A 114 -19.45 10.34 -13.22
C ASN A 114 -19.30 11.10 -14.54
N LEU A 115 -18.05 11.38 -14.96
CA LEU A 115 -17.78 12.04 -16.24
C LEU A 115 -18.22 11.15 -17.41
N LEU A 116 -17.89 9.85 -17.36
CA LEU A 116 -18.32 8.88 -18.37
C LEU A 116 -19.84 8.79 -18.42
N ASN A 117 -20.50 8.65 -17.27
CA ASN A 117 -21.96 8.61 -17.21
C ASN A 117 -22.57 9.88 -17.83
N THR A 118 -22.07 11.06 -17.46
CA THR A 118 -22.60 12.33 -18.00
C THR A 118 -22.39 12.46 -19.52
N MET A 119 -21.21 12.09 -20.02
CA MET A 119 -20.88 12.19 -21.45
C MET A 119 -21.66 11.21 -22.33
N PHE A 120 -21.99 10.03 -21.80
CA PHE A 120 -22.67 8.99 -22.58
C PHE A 120 -24.17 8.85 -22.28
N GLU A 121 -24.68 9.36 -21.16
CA GLU A 121 -26.13 9.46 -20.89
C GLU A 121 -26.80 10.59 -21.71
N GLN A 122 -26.06 11.61 -22.14
CA GLN A 122 -26.59 12.69 -22.99
C GLN A 122 -26.61 12.36 -24.50
N ASN A 123 -25.87 11.35 -24.95
CA ASN A 123 -25.89 10.88 -26.33
C ASN A 123 -26.88 9.72 -26.49
N GLY A 124 -28.16 10.07 -26.57
CA GLY A 124 -29.24 9.10 -26.68
C GLY A 124 -29.12 8.22 -27.92
N THR A 125 -28.99 6.91 -27.70
CA THR A 125 -29.72 5.84 -28.40
C THR A 125 -29.52 4.52 -27.64
N ASN A 126 -30.07 4.34 -26.43
CA ASN A 126 -30.23 3.00 -25.82
C ASN A 126 -31.35 2.93 -24.75
N ASN A 127 -32.29 3.88 -24.73
CA ASN A 127 -33.47 3.81 -23.86
C ASN A 127 -34.59 2.95 -24.49
N ALA A 128 -34.27 1.71 -24.86
CA ALA A 128 -35.27 0.72 -25.25
C ALA A 128 -34.89 -0.63 -24.64
N TYR A 129 -35.34 -0.84 -23.40
CA TYR A 129 -35.33 -2.10 -22.65
C TYR A 129 -33.96 -2.56 -22.12
N GLY A 130 -33.71 -2.26 -20.83
CA GLY A 130 -32.73 -2.98 -20.02
C GLY A 130 -31.88 -2.06 -19.17
N ASP A 131 -32.02 -2.20 -17.85
CA ASP A 131 -31.25 -1.53 -16.79
C ASP A 131 -29.79 -2.04 -16.78
N GLN A 132 -29.04 -1.83 -17.87
CA GLN A 132 -27.65 -2.25 -17.99
C GLN A 132 -26.73 -1.05 -17.81
N LYS A 133 -26.02 -1.04 -16.67
CA LYS A 133 -24.89 -0.14 -16.43
C LYS A 133 -23.90 -0.24 -17.60
N THR A 134 -23.62 0.89 -18.23
CA THR A 134 -22.68 1.03 -19.33
C THR A 134 -21.32 0.47 -18.92
N ILE A 135 -20.83 -0.57 -19.62
CA ILE A 135 -19.54 -1.20 -19.32
C ILE A 135 -18.45 -0.42 -20.07
N PRO A 136 -17.42 0.13 -19.40
CA PRO A 136 -16.39 0.96 -20.04
C PRO A 136 -15.70 0.30 -21.24
N ASP A 137 -15.45 -1.01 -21.18
CA ASP A 137 -14.82 -1.80 -22.26
C ASP A 137 -15.65 -1.84 -23.56
N SER A 138 -16.95 -1.57 -23.49
CA SER A 138 -17.81 -1.48 -24.67
C SER A 138 -17.69 -0.13 -25.39
N LEU A 139 -17.26 0.92 -24.68
CA LEU A 139 -17.15 2.29 -25.20
C LEU A 139 -15.86 2.51 -26.01
N PHE A 140 -14.78 1.80 -25.68
CA PHE A 140 -13.48 1.92 -26.35
C PHE A 140 -13.29 0.94 -27.51
N LYS A 141 -14.28 0.08 -27.81
CA LYS A 141 -14.28 -0.83 -28.98
C LYS A 141 -14.80 -0.15 -30.26
N ILE A 142 -14.51 1.14 -30.45
CA ILE A 142 -14.67 1.74 -31.78
C ILE A 142 -13.42 1.35 -32.57
N ASN A 143 -13.56 0.26 -33.34
CA ASN A 143 -12.58 -0.19 -34.32
C ASN A 143 -12.23 0.96 -35.28
N VAL A 144 -10.94 1.21 -35.46
CA VAL A 144 -10.40 1.90 -36.65
C VAL A 144 -10.28 0.87 -37.78
#